data_AF-A0A133UFH4-F1
#
_entry.id   AF-A0A133UFH4-F1
#
_cell.length_a   1.000
_cell.length_b   1.000
_cell.length_c   1.000
_cell.angle_alpha   90.00
_cell.angle_beta   90.00
_cell.angle_gamma   90.00
#
_symmetry.space_group_name_H-M   'P 1'
#
loop_
_entity.id
_entity.type
_entity.pdbx_description
1 polymer ?
#
loop_
_entity_poly.entity_id
_entity_poly.type
_entity_poly.pdbx_seq_one_letter_code
_entity_poly.pdbx_strand_id
1 'polypeptide(L)'
;MKKLDLNPRNGLTSEVLDPDLSFEREFTGSSYKSLNQPAGLSGLEEEEYIEIILLQRMYIQAQQGHIEELEGELRKHDNPHTPSSKKRREKTDRNREKEETEEKKEEETEEEKVAETEDEGERFPGKSKGSNGGGISIPDPDEVNHHTLDEDGLEEIDTREKTVIDLPEKPIQVMKHIIHIYENEQGEKVEPEMDLPEGVYGKRFQAFVTLLRGTCGASHEKIAEVVQGIRPDLSFSPTTSLNITDNISKQLEGERQRILEKVKQNKFVHMDETPLRIDGANG
;
A
#
# COMPACT_ATOMS: atom_id res chain seq x y z
N MET A 1 47.11 -19.81 -2.03
CA MET A 1 45.98 -18.90 -1.77
C MET A 1 46.44 -17.47 -2.04
N LYS A 2 46.02 -16.88 -3.16
CA LYS A 2 46.28 -15.48 -3.53
C LYS A 2 44.96 -14.73 -3.47
N LYS A 3 44.93 -13.58 -2.79
CA LYS A 3 44.14 -12.41 -3.18
C LYS A 3 44.88 -11.18 -2.69
N LEU A 4 45.21 -10.29 -3.63
CA LEU A 4 45.28 -8.85 -3.43
C LEU A 4 45.23 -8.18 -4.82
N ASP A 5 44.59 -7.03 -4.80
CA ASP A 5 43.89 -6.35 -5.88
C ASP A 5 44.75 -5.75 -6.98
N LEU A 6 44.17 -5.61 -8.17
CA LEU A 6 44.59 -4.65 -9.20
C LEU A 6 43.36 -4.23 -10.03
N ASN A 7 42.93 -2.98 -9.82
CA ASN A 7 42.08 -2.23 -10.75
C ASN A 7 42.72 -2.16 -12.15
N PRO A 8 41.91 -2.04 -13.21
CA PRO A 8 42.32 -1.28 -14.38
C PRO A 8 41.45 -0.02 -14.55
N ARG A 9 42.14 1.11 -14.50
CA ARG A 9 41.76 2.35 -15.18
C ARG A 9 41.81 2.09 -16.68
N ASN A 10 40.68 2.22 -17.38
CA ASN A 10 40.69 2.35 -18.83
C ASN A 10 40.36 3.80 -19.19
N GLY A 11 41.39 4.52 -19.62
CA GLY A 11 41.24 5.68 -20.49
C GLY A 11 41.94 5.33 -21.80
N LEU A 12 41.18 5.37 -22.90
CA LEU A 12 41.62 5.68 -24.27
C LEU A 12 40.36 5.78 -25.16
N THR A 13 39.96 7.04 -25.36
CA THR A 13 39.51 7.68 -26.61
C THR A 13 38.38 7.08 -27.46
N SER A 14 37.31 7.87 -27.52
CA SER A 14 36.42 8.21 -28.64
C SER A 14 36.87 7.79 -30.05
N GLU A 15 35.97 7.14 -30.80
CA GLU A 15 35.38 7.70 -32.04
C GLU A 15 34.36 6.74 -32.71
N VAL A 16 33.15 7.27 -32.91
CA VAL A 16 32.17 7.01 -33.98
C VAL A 16 31.46 5.63 -34.02
N LEU A 17 30.16 5.61 -33.72
CA LEU A 17 29.07 5.41 -34.69
C LEU A 17 27.70 5.45 -33.98
N ASP A 18 26.97 6.55 -34.20
CA ASP A 18 25.58 6.78 -33.79
C ASP A 18 24.61 5.80 -34.47
N PRO A 19 23.62 5.22 -33.76
CA PRO A 19 22.54 4.47 -34.38
C PRO A 19 21.30 5.38 -34.50
N ASP A 20 21.45 6.50 -35.21
CA ASP A 20 20.33 7.36 -35.61
C ASP A 20 20.44 7.63 -37.11
N LEU A 21 20.21 6.58 -37.90
CA LEU A 21 20.00 6.68 -39.34
C LEU A 21 18.56 6.28 -39.65
N SER A 22 17.70 7.28 -39.54
CA SER A 22 16.45 7.33 -40.27
C SER A 22 16.74 7.39 -41.77
N PHE A 23 16.22 6.44 -42.54
CA PHE A 23 15.99 6.64 -43.97
C PHE A 23 14.75 5.87 -44.41
N GLU A 24 13.63 6.60 -44.48
CA GLU A 24 12.48 6.15 -45.25
C GLU A 24 12.81 6.18 -46.75
N ARG A 25 12.49 5.10 -47.46
CA ARG A 25 11.64 5.14 -48.67
C ARG A 25 11.29 3.76 -49.21
N GLU A 26 9.99 3.59 -49.42
CA GLU A 26 9.36 2.89 -50.55
C GLU A 26 9.61 1.39 -50.71
N PHE A 27 8.68 0.58 -50.18
CA PHE A 27 8.24 -0.60 -50.91
C PHE A 27 6.71 -0.67 -50.92
N THR A 28 6.11 0.06 -51.86
CA THR A 28 4.70 -0.05 -52.19
C THR A 28 4.40 -1.40 -52.82
N GLY A 29 3.58 -2.20 -52.13
CA GLY A 29 2.55 -3.06 -52.71
C GLY A 29 3.00 -4.25 -53.57
N SER A 30 2.74 -5.46 -53.08
CA SER A 30 2.04 -6.46 -53.89
C SER A 30 1.41 -7.56 -53.05
N SER A 31 0.08 -7.57 -53.06
CA SER A 31 -0.82 -8.73 -53.14
C SER A 31 -0.53 -9.97 -52.29
N TYR A 32 -1.45 -10.22 -51.36
CA TYR A 32 -1.81 -11.56 -50.88
C TYR A 32 -1.87 -12.57 -52.04
N LYS A 33 -0.99 -13.56 -52.03
CA LYS A 33 -1.14 -14.83 -52.76
C LYS A 33 -0.52 -15.96 -51.94
N SER A 34 -1.42 -16.79 -51.41
CA SER A 34 -1.35 -18.26 -51.38
C SER A 34 0.02 -18.93 -51.24
N LEU A 35 0.20 -19.63 -50.13
CA LEU A 35 1.09 -20.78 -49.93
C LEU A 35 1.20 -21.65 -51.20
N ASN A 36 2.41 -21.78 -51.77
CA ASN A 36 3.06 -23.05 -52.13
C ASN A 36 4.36 -22.81 -52.94
N GLN A 37 5.45 -23.44 -52.46
CA GLN A 37 6.78 -23.66 -53.06
C GLN A 37 7.86 -22.56 -52.90
N PRO A 38 9.12 -22.94 -52.56
CA PRO A 38 10.22 -22.00 -52.32
C PRO A 38 10.85 -21.59 -53.64
N ALA A 39 10.38 -20.49 -54.22
CA ALA A 39 11.04 -19.86 -55.35
C ALA A 39 11.99 -18.78 -54.83
N GLY A 40 13.31 -19.02 -54.87
CA GLY A 40 14.28 -17.93 -54.72
C GLY A 40 15.64 -18.21 -54.11
N LEU A 41 16.24 -19.40 -54.26
CA LEU A 41 17.67 -19.60 -53.94
C LEU A 41 18.39 -20.50 -54.97
N SER A 42 17.91 -20.53 -56.22
CA SER A 42 18.56 -21.28 -57.30
C SER A 42 19.59 -20.40 -58.00
N GLY A 43 20.84 -20.40 -57.52
CA GLY A 43 21.95 -19.70 -58.19
C GLY A 43 23.04 -19.10 -57.29
N LEU A 44 23.02 -19.38 -55.98
CA LEU A 44 24.07 -18.95 -55.05
C LEU A 44 25.12 -20.05 -54.88
N GLU A 45 26.38 -19.65 -54.71
CA GLU A 45 27.47 -20.58 -54.35
C GLU A 45 27.18 -21.18 -52.96
N GLU A 46 27.60 -22.42 -52.70
CA GLU A 46 27.27 -23.14 -51.44
C GLU A 46 27.64 -22.32 -50.19
N GLU A 47 28.70 -21.52 -50.28
CA GLU A 47 29.22 -20.66 -49.21
C GLU A 47 28.27 -19.50 -48.87
N GLU A 48 27.65 -18.86 -49.88
CA GLU A 48 26.67 -17.77 -49.68
C GLU A 48 25.37 -18.30 -49.06
N TYR A 49 24.98 -19.53 -49.42
CA TYR A 49 23.81 -20.19 -48.83
C TYR A 49 24.03 -20.50 -47.35
N ILE A 50 25.24 -20.93 -46.98
CA ILE A 50 25.62 -21.17 -45.59
C ILE A 50 25.60 -19.86 -44.78
N GLU A 51 26.11 -18.78 -45.35
CA GLU A 51 26.13 -17.47 -44.68
C GLU A 51 24.71 -16.93 -44.42
N ILE A 52 23.80 -17.05 -45.40
CA ILE A 52 22.39 -16.68 -45.25
C ILE A 52 21.71 -17.52 -44.16
N ILE A 53 21.95 -18.84 -44.11
CA ILE A 53 21.40 -19.70 -43.05
C ILE A 53 21.89 -19.26 -41.66
N LEU A 54 23.18 -18.93 -41.52
CA LEU A 54 23.76 -18.52 -40.24
C LEU A 54 23.20 -17.17 -39.78
N LEU A 55 23.10 -16.20 -40.68
CA LEU A 55 22.48 -14.89 -40.39
C LEU A 55 21.02 -15.04 -39.99
N GLN A 56 20.26 -15.88 -40.69
CA GLN A 56 18.87 -16.12 -40.37
C GLN A 56 18.71 -16.80 -39.00
N ARG A 57 19.62 -17.71 -38.64
CA ARG A 57 19.63 -18.34 -37.33
C ARG A 57 19.92 -17.35 -36.20
N MET A 58 20.87 -16.43 -36.41
CA MET A 58 21.17 -15.36 -35.45
C MET A 58 19.97 -14.43 -35.26
N TYR A 59 19.28 -14.07 -36.35
CA TYR A 59 18.07 -13.23 -36.29
C TYR A 59 16.93 -13.92 -35.52
N ILE A 60 16.68 -15.20 -35.77
CA ILE A 60 15.68 -15.99 -35.03
C ILE A 60 16.01 -16.04 -33.54
N GLN A 61 17.28 -16.24 -33.17
CA GLN A 61 17.68 -16.25 -31.75
C GLN A 61 17.49 -14.89 -31.08
N ALA A 62 17.83 -13.80 -31.76
CA ALA A 62 17.61 -12.45 -31.24
C ALA A 62 16.11 -12.15 -31.06
N GLN A 63 15.28 -12.56 -32.02
CA GLN A 63 13.83 -12.42 -31.92
C GLN A 63 13.24 -13.26 -30.78
N GLN A 64 13.71 -14.49 -30.60
CA GLN A 64 13.29 -15.35 -29.48
C GLN A 64 13.64 -14.72 -28.12
N GLY A 65 14.83 -14.16 -27.98
CA GLY A 65 15.21 -13.46 -26.75
C GLY A 65 14.33 -12.24 -26.47
N HIS A 66 13.97 -11.47 -27.51
CA HIS A 66 13.09 -10.32 -27.36
C HIS A 66 11.64 -10.73 -27.02
N ILE A 67 11.16 -11.84 -27.59
CA ILE A 67 9.84 -12.41 -27.24
C ILE A 67 9.83 -12.85 -25.78
N GLU A 68 10.85 -13.56 -25.30
CA GLU A 68 10.95 -13.98 -23.90
C GLU A 68 10.99 -12.80 -22.93
N GLU A 69 11.68 -11.72 -23.30
CA GLU A 69 11.71 -10.47 -22.53
C GLU A 69 10.32 -9.82 -22.45
N LEU A 70 9.65 -9.65 -23.58
CA LEU A 70 8.30 -9.07 -23.66
C LEU A 70 7.25 -9.94 -22.94
N GLU A 71 7.33 -11.27 -23.07
CA GLU A 71 6.48 -12.20 -22.33
C GLU A 71 6.74 -12.09 -20.82
N GLY A 72 8.00 -11.92 -20.40
CA GLY A 72 8.37 -11.69 -19.01
C GLY A 72 7.81 -10.38 -18.45
N GLU A 73 7.75 -9.33 -19.25
CA GLU A 73 7.11 -8.07 -18.89
C GLU A 73 5.59 -8.20 -18.84
N LEU A 74 4.97 -8.79 -19.86
CA LEU A 74 3.53 -9.07 -19.89
C LEU A 74 3.10 -9.91 -18.69
N ARG A 75 3.90 -10.90 -18.27
CA ARG A 75 3.62 -11.73 -17.08
C ARG A 75 3.58 -10.94 -15.76
N LYS A 76 4.23 -9.77 -15.69
CA LYS A 76 4.12 -8.88 -14.51
C LYS A 76 2.77 -8.18 -14.48
N HIS A 77 2.18 -7.94 -15.64
CA HIS A 77 0.90 -7.26 -15.83
C HIS A 77 -0.28 -8.22 -15.96
N ASP A 78 -0.05 -9.47 -16.36
CA ASP A 78 -1.05 -10.52 -16.32
C ASP A 78 -1.27 -10.93 -14.86
N ASN A 79 -2.51 -10.73 -14.44
CA ASN A 79 -3.01 -10.99 -13.09
C ASN A 79 -2.53 -9.97 -12.02
N PRO A 80 -2.86 -8.67 -12.19
CA PRO A 80 -2.51 -7.61 -11.24
C PRO A 80 -3.29 -7.69 -9.93
N HIS A 81 -4.37 -8.50 -9.88
CA HIS A 81 -5.25 -8.65 -8.73
C HIS A 81 -5.22 -10.02 -8.04
N THR A 82 -4.27 -10.90 -8.39
CA THR A 82 -4.04 -12.11 -7.59
C THR A 82 -3.00 -11.85 -6.50
N PRO A 83 -3.36 -11.94 -5.21
CA PRO A 83 -2.43 -11.73 -4.10
C PRO A 83 -1.27 -12.73 -4.17
N SER A 84 -0.09 -12.30 -3.72
CA SER A 84 1.17 -13.07 -3.79
C SER A 84 1.06 -14.49 -3.21
N SER A 85 0.16 -14.69 -2.25
CA SER A 85 -0.15 -15.96 -1.60
C SER A 85 -0.66 -17.05 -2.54
N LYS A 86 -1.20 -16.69 -3.72
CA LYS A 86 -1.71 -17.63 -4.73
C LYS A 86 -0.76 -17.84 -5.91
N LYS A 87 0.26 -17.00 -6.09
CA LYS A 87 1.16 -17.06 -7.27
C LYS A 87 2.23 -18.15 -7.19
N ARG A 88 2.46 -18.76 -6.02
CA ARG A 88 3.52 -19.77 -5.84
C ARG A 88 3.25 -20.69 -4.65
N ARG A 89 2.42 -21.71 -4.84
CA ARG A 89 2.46 -22.91 -4.01
C ARG A 89 2.55 -24.12 -4.93
N GLU A 90 3.72 -24.75 -4.99
CA GLU A 90 3.71 -26.20 -5.16
C GLU A 90 2.85 -26.76 -4.03
N LYS A 91 1.80 -27.50 -4.41
CA LYS A 91 0.85 -28.08 -3.45
C LYS A 91 1.64 -29.01 -2.52
N THR A 92 1.59 -28.78 -1.22
CA THR A 92 2.09 -29.71 -0.21
C THR A 92 1.20 -30.95 -0.16
N ASP A 93 1.76 -32.11 0.17
CA ASP A 93 1.07 -33.41 0.13
C ASP A 93 -0.25 -33.45 0.94
N ARG A 94 -0.36 -32.65 2.01
CA ARG A 94 -1.59 -32.47 2.80
C ARG A 94 -2.80 -31.96 1.99
N ASN A 95 -2.57 -31.24 0.90
CA ASN A 95 -3.66 -30.77 0.05
C ASN A 95 -4.08 -31.81 -1.00
N ARG A 96 -3.24 -32.81 -1.32
CA ARG A 96 -3.61 -33.91 -2.23
C ARG A 96 -4.54 -34.91 -1.56
N GLU A 97 -4.27 -35.25 -0.29
CA GLU A 97 -5.08 -36.23 0.47
C GLU A 97 -6.53 -35.76 0.68
N LYS A 98 -6.77 -34.45 0.69
CA LYS A 98 -8.09 -33.86 0.92
C LYS A 98 -8.99 -33.93 -0.31
N GLU A 99 -8.42 -33.89 -1.52
CA GLU A 99 -9.15 -34.08 -2.78
C GLU A 99 -9.49 -35.57 -2.99
N GLU A 100 -8.60 -36.52 -2.66
CA GLU A 100 -8.88 -37.97 -2.75
C GLU A 100 -10.02 -38.45 -1.83
N THR A 101 -10.32 -37.71 -0.75
CA THR A 101 -11.45 -38.02 0.14
C THR A 101 -12.77 -37.39 -0.33
N GLU A 102 -12.72 -36.36 -1.17
CA GLU A 102 -13.91 -35.73 -1.76
C GLU A 102 -14.30 -36.42 -3.06
N GLU A 103 -13.35 -36.82 -3.92
CA GLU A 103 -13.62 -37.59 -5.15
C GLU A 103 -14.31 -38.94 -4.86
N LYS A 104 -13.98 -39.61 -3.74
CA LYS A 104 -14.63 -40.87 -3.34
C LYS A 104 -16.09 -40.74 -2.88
N LYS A 105 -16.56 -39.52 -2.59
CA LYS A 105 -17.96 -39.28 -2.23
C LYS A 105 -18.84 -38.98 -3.44
N GLU A 106 -18.25 -38.61 -4.57
CA GLU A 106 -18.99 -38.22 -5.77
C GLU A 106 -19.28 -39.42 -6.70
N GLU A 107 -18.53 -40.53 -6.59
CA GLU A 107 -18.76 -41.75 -7.41
C GLU A 107 -20.03 -42.56 -7.07
N GLU A 108 -20.76 -42.27 -5.98
CA GLU A 108 -21.95 -43.06 -5.58
C GLU A 108 -23.31 -42.54 -6.11
N THR A 109 -23.35 -41.44 -6.88
CA THR A 109 -24.63 -40.88 -7.36
C THR A 109 -24.59 -40.41 -8.81
N GLU A 110 -24.45 -41.35 -9.75
CA GLU A 110 -24.72 -41.12 -11.18
C GLU A 110 -25.77 -42.11 -11.71
N GLU A 111 -27.04 -41.70 -11.78
CA GLU A 111 -28.00 -42.25 -12.73
C GLU A 111 -28.75 -41.11 -13.46
N GLU A 112 -28.42 -40.98 -14.74
CA GLU A 112 -29.10 -40.38 -15.89
C GLU A 112 -30.29 -39.42 -15.68
N LYS A 113 -30.15 -38.20 -16.24
CA LYS A 113 -30.93 -37.75 -17.41
C LYS A 113 -30.42 -36.45 -18.03
N VAL A 114 -30.22 -36.51 -19.34
CA VAL A 114 -29.83 -35.44 -20.26
C VAL A 114 -30.97 -34.44 -20.44
N ALA A 115 -30.69 -33.14 -20.25
CA ALA A 115 -31.42 -32.02 -20.85
C ALA A 115 -30.50 -30.79 -20.97
N GLU A 116 -30.66 -30.09 -22.09
CA GLU A 116 -29.80 -29.02 -22.59
C GLU A 116 -29.94 -27.69 -21.81
N THR A 117 -28.88 -26.87 -21.95
CA THR A 117 -28.77 -25.41 -21.68
C THR A 117 -28.83 -24.93 -20.23
N GLU A 118 -27.67 -24.58 -19.66
CA GLU A 118 -27.16 -23.22 -19.40
C GLU A 118 -25.86 -23.35 -18.60
N ASP A 119 -24.90 -22.45 -18.82
CA ASP A 119 -23.60 -22.40 -18.13
C ASP A 119 -23.80 -22.02 -16.65
N GLU A 120 -24.23 -22.99 -15.84
CA GLU A 120 -24.23 -22.93 -14.38
C GLU A 120 -22.91 -23.47 -13.84
N GLY A 121 -21.80 -22.80 -14.18
CA GLY A 121 -20.65 -22.84 -13.29
C GLY A 121 -21.11 -22.43 -11.89
N GLU A 122 -20.86 -23.27 -10.88
CA GLU A 122 -21.21 -23.01 -9.48
C GLU A 122 -20.76 -21.60 -9.07
N ARG A 123 -21.66 -20.64 -9.15
CA ARG A 123 -21.39 -19.30 -8.64
C ARG A 123 -21.25 -19.47 -7.14
N PHE A 124 -20.05 -19.22 -6.62
CA PHE A 124 -19.78 -19.07 -5.20
C PHE A 124 -21.00 -18.47 -4.51
N PRO A 125 -21.53 -19.07 -3.43
CA PRO A 125 -22.76 -18.62 -2.82
C PRO A 125 -22.64 -17.13 -2.56
N GLY A 126 -23.45 -16.35 -3.27
CA GLY A 126 -23.50 -14.91 -3.10
C GLY A 126 -23.75 -14.60 -1.63
N LYS A 127 -23.24 -13.45 -1.16
CA LYS A 127 -23.46 -13.01 0.22
C LYS A 127 -24.94 -13.17 0.58
N SER A 128 -25.21 -13.71 1.77
CA SER A 128 -26.57 -13.98 2.24
C SER A 128 -27.46 -12.74 2.06
N LYS A 129 -28.71 -12.95 1.65
CA LYS A 129 -29.72 -11.88 1.62
C LYS A 129 -29.81 -11.27 3.03
N GLY A 130 -29.46 -9.99 3.15
CA GLY A 130 -29.36 -9.29 4.44
C GLY A 130 -27.94 -8.91 4.87
N SER A 131 -26.91 -9.33 4.12
CA SER A 131 -25.59 -8.70 4.15
C SER A 131 -25.74 -7.28 3.60
N ASN A 132 -26.13 -6.32 4.45
CA ASN A 132 -26.05 -4.90 4.12
C ASN A 132 -24.59 -4.65 3.70
N GLY A 133 -24.38 -4.28 2.43
CA GLY A 133 -23.08 -3.79 1.99
C GLY A 133 -22.65 -2.72 2.98
N GLY A 134 -21.40 -2.78 3.46
CA GLY A 134 -20.87 -1.84 4.43
C GLY A 134 -20.79 -0.44 3.84
N GLY A 135 -21.92 0.27 3.85
CA GLY A 135 -21.96 1.69 3.54
C GLY A 135 -21.28 2.48 4.65
N ILE A 136 -20.70 3.62 4.29
CA ILE A 136 -20.16 4.55 5.26
C ILE A 136 -21.34 5.25 5.95
N SER A 137 -21.43 5.14 7.27
CA SER A 137 -22.34 5.99 8.05
C SER A 137 -21.74 7.39 8.10
N ILE A 138 -22.34 8.34 7.37
CA ILE A 138 -21.91 9.74 7.37
C ILE A 138 -22.39 10.38 8.68
N PRO A 139 -21.50 10.99 9.49
CA PRO A 139 -21.89 11.70 10.71
C PRO A 139 -22.54 13.06 10.41
N ASP A 140 -23.14 13.68 11.43
CA ASP A 140 -23.61 15.07 11.34
C ASP A 140 -22.41 16.02 11.06
N PRO A 141 -22.59 17.06 10.23
CA PRO A 141 -21.51 17.98 9.88
C PRO A 141 -21.11 18.87 11.05
N ASP A 142 -19.79 19.03 11.26
CA ASP A 142 -19.24 19.96 12.26
C ASP A 142 -19.42 21.44 11.85
N GLU A 143 -19.37 21.72 10.54
CA GLU A 143 -19.52 23.05 9.93
C GLU A 143 -20.33 22.94 8.63
N VAL A 144 -21.17 23.95 8.36
CA VAL A 144 -21.98 24.03 7.13
C VAL A 144 -21.64 25.31 6.38
N ASN A 145 -21.02 25.15 5.22
CA ASN A 145 -20.67 26.25 4.33
C ASN A 145 -21.69 26.38 3.20
N HIS A 146 -22.32 27.55 3.10
CA HIS A 146 -23.25 27.86 2.02
C HIS A 146 -22.49 28.49 0.85
N HIS A 147 -22.66 27.91 -0.33
CA HIS A 147 -22.06 28.42 -1.57
C HIS A 147 -23.18 29.01 -2.44
N THR A 148 -23.40 30.32 -2.34
CA THR A 148 -24.40 31.07 -3.11
C THR A 148 -23.78 31.85 -4.27
N LEU A 149 -24.59 32.23 -5.25
CA LEU A 149 -24.22 33.16 -6.32
C LEU A 149 -24.81 34.54 -6.00
N ASP A 150 -23.97 35.58 -5.97
CA ASP A 150 -24.37 36.97 -5.66
C ASP A 150 -24.59 37.81 -6.93
N GLU A 151 -25.09 37.20 -8.01
CA GLU A 151 -25.35 37.91 -9.27
C GLU A 151 -26.81 38.42 -9.33
N ASP A 152 -26.97 39.67 -9.75
CA ASP A 152 -28.28 40.29 -9.89
C ASP A 152 -29.15 39.57 -10.94
N GLY A 153 -30.39 39.23 -10.56
CA GLY A 153 -31.39 38.64 -11.47
C GLY A 153 -31.47 37.11 -11.45
N LEU A 154 -30.75 36.44 -10.54
CA LEU A 154 -30.89 35.00 -10.30
C LEU A 154 -31.77 34.74 -9.07
N GLU A 155 -32.68 33.77 -9.20
CA GLU A 155 -33.48 33.25 -8.10
C GLU A 155 -33.06 31.80 -7.82
N GLU A 156 -33.02 31.43 -6.54
CA GLU A 156 -32.69 30.07 -6.11
C GLU A 156 -33.84 29.11 -6.44
N ILE A 157 -33.56 28.08 -7.23
CA ILE A 157 -34.57 27.10 -7.70
C ILE A 157 -34.49 25.79 -6.91
N ASP A 158 -33.28 25.36 -6.51
CA ASP A 158 -33.04 24.10 -5.84
C ASP A 158 -31.68 24.12 -5.12
N THR A 159 -31.50 23.22 -4.15
CA THR A 159 -30.27 23.06 -3.37
C THR A 159 -29.77 21.63 -3.46
N ARG A 160 -28.46 21.44 -3.64
CA ARG A 160 -27.81 20.14 -3.55
C ARG A 160 -26.84 20.12 -2.38
N GLU A 161 -27.02 19.15 -1.50
CA GLU A 161 -26.11 18.90 -0.38
C GLU A 161 -24.97 17.95 -0.79
N LYS A 162 -23.78 18.23 -0.28
CA LYS A 162 -22.61 17.36 -0.40
C LYS A 162 -21.80 17.42 0.88
N THR A 163 -21.76 16.32 1.63
CA THR A 163 -20.90 16.19 2.79
C THR A 163 -19.48 15.80 2.36
N VAL A 164 -18.48 16.49 2.91
CA VAL A 164 -17.06 16.18 2.71
C VAL A 164 -16.43 15.98 4.09
N ILE A 165 -15.78 14.83 4.29
CA ILE A 165 -14.99 14.54 5.49
C ILE A 165 -13.54 14.84 5.15
N ASP A 166 -12.97 15.88 5.75
CA ASP A 166 -11.61 16.34 5.46
C ASP A 166 -10.90 16.79 6.75
N LEU A 167 -9.57 16.94 6.66
CA LEU A 167 -8.78 17.55 7.72
C LEU A 167 -8.85 19.08 7.60
N PRO A 168 -8.96 19.81 8.72
CA PRO A 168 -8.86 21.27 8.67
C PRO A 168 -7.47 21.69 8.18
N GLU A 169 -7.38 22.85 7.53
CA GLU A 169 -6.14 23.36 6.92
C GLU A 169 -4.95 23.37 7.90
N LYS A 170 -5.22 23.65 9.18
CA LYS A 170 -4.23 23.60 10.27
C LYS A 170 -4.67 22.60 11.34
N PRO A 171 -4.30 21.31 11.20
CA PRO A 171 -4.73 20.24 12.13
C PRO A 171 -4.15 20.42 13.53
N ILE A 172 -2.97 21.06 13.61
CA ILE A 172 -2.27 21.35 14.86
C ILE A 172 -2.27 22.87 15.05
N GLN A 173 -3.06 23.34 16.01
CA GLN A 173 -3.20 24.76 16.32
C GLN A 173 -2.29 25.16 17.49
N VAL A 174 -1.62 26.30 17.35
CA VAL A 174 -0.80 26.91 18.41
C VAL A 174 -1.56 28.10 18.98
N MET A 175 -1.91 28.02 20.27
CA MET A 175 -2.68 29.03 20.97
C MET A 175 -1.81 29.73 22.01
N LYS A 176 -1.83 31.07 22.02
CA LYS A 176 -1.15 31.87 23.03
C LYS A 176 -2.16 32.31 24.09
N HIS A 177 -1.98 31.84 25.32
CA HIS A 177 -2.76 32.31 26.47
C HIS A 177 -2.03 33.48 27.13
N ILE A 178 -2.69 34.63 27.22
CA ILE A 178 -2.18 35.81 27.95
C ILE A 178 -2.88 35.81 29.30
N ILE A 179 -2.13 35.50 30.36
CA ILE A 179 -2.65 35.46 31.73
C ILE A 179 -2.35 36.83 32.36
N HIS A 180 -3.41 37.57 32.65
CA HIS A 180 -3.31 38.86 33.34
C HIS A 180 -3.27 38.64 34.85
N ILE A 181 -2.30 39.26 35.50
CA ILE A 181 -2.15 39.28 36.96
C ILE A 181 -2.73 40.61 37.44
N TYR A 182 -3.63 40.54 38.42
CA TYR A 182 -4.28 41.69 39.02
C TYR A 182 -3.80 41.88 40.46
N GLU A 183 -3.95 43.08 40.99
CA GLU A 183 -3.71 43.37 42.41
C GLU A 183 -5.05 43.69 43.07
N ASN A 184 -5.36 43.02 44.18
CA ASN A 184 -6.59 43.28 44.93
C ASN A 184 -6.42 44.50 45.87
N GLU A 185 -7.50 44.92 46.53
CA GLU A 185 -7.50 46.06 47.46
C GLU A 185 -6.54 45.88 48.66
N GLN A 186 -6.08 44.65 48.91
CA GLN A 186 -5.16 44.29 49.99
C GLN A 186 -3.70 44.25 49.52
N GLY A 187 -3.44 44.56 48.24
CA GLY A 187 -2.11 44.53 47.64
C GLY A 187 -1.64 43.12 47.25
N GLU A 188 -2.53 42.12 47.27
CA GLU A 188 -2.20 40.75 46.88
C GLU A 188 -2.38 40.56 45.37
N LYS A 189 -1.43 39.84 44.76
CA LYS A 189 -1.52 39.46 43.36
C LYS A 189 -2.47 38.29 43.18
N VAL A 190 -3.46 38.46 42.32
CA VAL A 190 -4.48 37.47 42.00
C VAL A 190 -4.41 37.12 40.52
N GLU A 191 -4.41 35.82 40.25
CA GLU A 191 -4.46 35.26 38.90
C GLU A 191 -5.79 34.50 38.70
N PRO A 192 -6.32 34.47 37.47
CA PRO A 192 -7.50 33.66 37.17
C PRO A 192 -7.18 32.16 37.27
N GLU A 193 -8.11 31.39 37.85
CA GLU A 193 -8.05 29.93 37.84
C GLU A 193 -8.25 29.40 36.41
N MET A 194 -7.35 28.53 35.95
CA MET A 194 -7.30 28.05 34.57
C MET A 194 -6.93 26.55 34.52
N ASP A 195 -7.63 25.75 33.72
CA ASP A 195 -7.25 24.35 33.43
C ASP A 195 -6.32 24.28 32.20
N LEU A 196 -5.09 24.79 32.34
CA LEU A 196 -4.06 24.70 31.32
C LEU A 196 -3.08 23.55 31.61
N PRO A 197 -2.52 22.90 30.57
CA PRO A 197 -1.47 21.91 30.76
C PRO A 197 -0.20 22.57 31.35
N GLU A 198 0.53 21.83 32.18
CA GLU A 198 1.82 22.31 32.73
C GLU A 198 2.89 22.54 31.64
N GLY A 199 2.79 21.83 30.51
CA GLY A 199 3.71 21.94 29.39
C GLY A 199 3.12 22.69 28.19
N VAL A 200 3.96 22.92 27.17
CA VAL A 200 3.56 23.61 25.92
C VAL A 200 2.60 22.82 25.04
N TYR A 201 2.48 21.51 25.26
CA TYR A 201 1.65 20.62 24.46
C TYR A 201 0.29 20.37 25.13
N GLY A 202 -0.81 20.69 24.45
CA GLY A 202 -2.17 20.48 24.95
C GLY A 202 -2.57 19.00 25.10
N LYS A 203 -3.54 18.73 26.00
CA LYS A 203 -4.02 17.37 26.32
C LYS A 203 -4.41 16.55 25.06
N ARG A 204 -5.11 17.18 24.10
CA ARG A 204 -5.53 16.53 22.83
C ARG A 204 -4.34 16.14 21.96
N PHE A 205 -3.33 17.00 21.87
CA PHE A 205 -2.12 16.71 21.10
C PHE A 205 -1.30 15.60 21.75
N GLN A 206 -1.16 15.60 23.08
CA GLN A 206 -0.51 14.52 23.80
C GLN A 206 -1.23 13.17 23.64
N ALA A 207 -2.58 13.19 23.63
CA ALA A 207 -3.39 12.00 23.34
C ALA A 207 -3.16 11.49 21.91
N PHE A 208 -3.09 12.39 20.93
CA PHE A 208 -2.77 12.03 19.54
C PHE A 208 -1.39 11.36 19.42
N VAL A 209 -0.35 11.92 20.06
CA VAL A 209 0.99 11.30 20.10
C VAL A 209 0.96 9.91 20.74
N THR A 210 0.22 9.77 21.85
CA THR A 210 0.08 8.48 22.54
C THR A 210 -0.69 7.45 21.70
N LEU A 211 -1.70 7.88 20.96
CA LEU A 211 -2.43 7.03 20.01
C LEU A 211 -1.50 6.48 18.92
N LEU A 212 -0.68 7.36 18.32
CA LEU A 212 0.29 6.94 17.30
C LEU A 212 1.29 5.91 17.86
N ARG A 213 1.76 6.11 19.09
CA ARG A 213 2.69 5.18 19.73
C ARG A 213 2.02 3.86 20.10
N GLY A 214 0.90 3.92 20.82
CA GLY A 214 0.27 2.76 21.45
C GLY A 214 -0.59 1.95 20.49
N THR A 215 -1.44 2.60 19.71
CA THR A 215 -2.39 1.92 18.81
C THR A 215 -1.78 1.69 17.43
N CYS A 216 -1.07 2.67 16.88
CA CYS A 216 -0.47 2.53 15.55
C CYS A 216 0.93 1.90 15.57
N GLY A 217 1.53 1.71 16.75
CA GLY A 217 2.85 1.10 16.90
C GLY A 217 4.00 1.91 16.30
N ALA A 218 3.79 3.20 16.02
CA ALA A 218 4.79 4.04 15.39
C ALA A 218 6.04 4.22 16.28
N SER A 219 7.22 4.32 15.66
CA SER A 219 8.44 4.72 16.37
C SER A 219 8.42 6.21 16.69
N HIS A 220 9.20 6.65 17.67
CA HIS A 220 9.27 8.06 18.04
C HIS A 220 9.82 8.93 16.89
N GLU A 221 10.70 8.38 16.05
CA GLU A 221 11.17 9.00 14.81
C GLU A 221 10.02 9.21 13.83
N LYS A 222 9.23 8.15 13.57
CA LYS A 222 8.10 8.24 12.65
C LYS A 222 7.04 9.23 13.13
N ILE A 223 6.78 9.26 14.43
CA ILE A 223 5.86 10.24 15.03
C ILE A 223 6.37 11.66 14.79
N ALA A 224 7.66 11.91 15.02
CA ALA A 224 8.25 13.22 14.80
C ALA A 224 8.15 13.65 13.33
N GLU A 225 8.46 12.74 12.40
CA GLU A 225 8.30 12.98 10.96
C GLU A 225 6.86 13.34 10.59
N VAL A 226 5.87 12.63 11.13
CA VAL A 226 4.44 12.90 10.85
C VAL A 226 4.04 14.29 11.37
N VAL A 227 4.41 14.61 12.61
CA VAL A 227 4.08 15.92 13.21
C VAL A 227 4.73 17.05 12.43
N GLN A 228 6.00 16.92 12.08
CA GLN A 228 6.72 17.92 11.29
C GLN A 228 6.23 17.98 9.83
N GLY A 229 5.77 16.87 9.26
CA GLY A 229 5.16 16.84 7.94
C GLY A 229 3.82 17.61 7.89
N ILE A 230 3.03 17.54 8.96
CA ILE A 230 1.79 18.32 9.11
C ILE A 230 2.10 19.78 9.44
N ARG A 231 3.13 20.03 10.25
CA ARG A 231 3.44 21.35 10.80
C ARG A 231 4.95 21.62 10.78
N PRO A 232 5.54 22.00 9.64
CA PRO A 232 7.00 22.11 9.48
C PRO A 232 7.68 23.13 10.40
N ASP A 233 6.97 24.18 10.81
CA ASP A 233 7.45 25.18 11.76
C ASP A 233 7.32 24.75 13.24
N LEU A 234 6.77 23.56 13.53
CA LEU A 234 6.79 22.99 14.88
C LEU A 234 8.09 22.21 15.10
N SER A 235 8.92 22.68 16.03
CA SER A 235 10.06 21.89 16.50
C SER A 235 9.55 20.75 17.37
N PHE A 236 9.48 19.55 16.79
CA PHE A 236 9.01 18.35 17.47
C PHE A 236 9.98 17.18 17.23
N SER A 237 10.67 16.76 18.29
CA SER A 237 11.73 15.74 18.20
C SER A 237 11.24 14.35 18.63
N PRO A 238 11.97 13.27 18.27
CA PRO A 238 11.68 11.93 18.79
C PRO A 238 11.71 11.88 20.32
N THR A 239 12.64 12.60 20.96
CA THR A 239 12.71 12.73 22.43
C THR A 239 11.47 13.41 23.00
N THR A 240 10.92 14.41 22.31
CA THR A 240 9.66 15.04 22.72
C THR A 240 8.51 14.04 22.70
N SER A 241 8.43 13.21 21.64
CA SER A 241 7.45 12.13 21.57
C SER A 241 7.59 11.15 22.74
N LEU A 242 8.82 10.71 23.03
CA LEU A 242 9.11 9.81 24.15
C LEU A 242 8.68 10.42 25.50
N ASN A 243 9.05 11.67 25.76
CA ASN A 243 8.70 12.34 27.02
C ASN A 243 7.18 12.46 27.22
N ILE A 244 6.44 12.75 26.14
CA ILE A 244 4.96 12.79 26.19
C ILE A 244 4.41 11.42 26.57
N THR A 245 4.88 10.36 25.90
CA THR A 245 4.38 9.00 26.14
C THR A 245 4.76 8.49 27.53
N ASP A 246 5.95 8.81 28.02
CA ASP A 246 6.40 8.43 29.36
C ASP A 246 5.58 9.13 30.46
N ASN A 247 5.30 10.42 30.28
CA ASN A 247 4.49 11.18 31.23
C ASN A 247 3.06 10.63 31.30
N ILE A 248 2.45 10.33 30.15
CA ILE A 248 1.11 9.71 30.12
C ILE A 248 1.15 8.30 30.71
N SER A 249 2.19 7.51 30.42
CA SER A 249 2.35 6.17 31.00
C SER A 249 2.39 6.22 32.54
N LYS A 250 3.14 7.17 33.12
CA LYS A 250 3.18 7.40 34.58
C LYS A 250 1.80 7.79 35.14
N GLN A 251 1.06 8.65 34.46
CA GLN A 251 -0.28 9.06 34.90
C GLN A 251 -1.28 7.88 34.87
N LEU A 252 -1.12 6.95 33.92
CA LEU A 252 -2.00 5.80 33.75
C LEU A 252 -1.58 4.57 34.59
N GLU A 253 -0.46 4.64 35.30
CA GLU A 253 0.07 3.50 36.07
C GLU A 253 -0.94 2.98 37.11
N GLY A 254 -1.66 3.87 37.79
CA GLY A 254 -2.68 3.49 38.76
C GLY A 254 -3.87 2.74 38.14
N GLU A 255 -4.38 3.22 37.00
CA GLU A 255 -5.49 2.55 36.29
C GLU A 255 -5.02 1.21 35.69
N ARG A 256 -3.80 1.15 35.15
CA ARG A 256 -3.18 -0.10 34.70
C ARG A 256 -3.15 -1.13 35.83
N GLN A 257 -2.68 -0.73 37.02
CA GLN A 257 -2.59 -1.63 38.18
C GLN A 257 -3.97 -2.11 38.62
N ARG A 258 -4.97 -1.21 38.66
CA ARG A 258 -6.37 -1.56 38.97
C ARG A 258 -6.93 -2.57 37.96
N ILE A 259 -6.67 -2.41 36.66
CA ILE A 259 -7.10 -3.36 35.63
C ILE A 259 -6.42 -4.72 35.83
N LEU A 260 -5.11 -4.74 36.08
CA LEU A 260 -4.37 -5.98 36.33
C LEU A 260 -4.88 -6.73 37.56
N GLU A 261 -5.24 -6.02 38.64
CA GLU A 261 -5.85 -6.62 39.83
C GLU A 261 -7.20 -7.26 39.53
N LYS A 262 -8.06 -6.58 38.75
CA LYS A 262 -9.34 -7.15 38.30
C LYS A 262 -9.13 -8.42 37.45
N VAL A 263 -8.15 -8.42 36.56
CA VAL A 263 -7.82 -9.60 35.75
C VAL A 263 -7.35 -10.77 36.62
N LYS A 264 -6.52 -10.50 37.64
CA LYS A 264 -6.03 -11.53 38.58
C LYS A 264 -7.12 -12.13 39.47
N GLN A 265 -8.17 -11.36 39.77
CA GLN A 265 -9.31 -11.84 40.57
C GLN A 265 -10.29 -12.73 39.78
N ASN A 266 -10.16 -12.80 38.45
CA ASN A 266 -11.05 -13.63 37.65
C ASN A 266 -10.76 -15.13 37.85
N LYS A 267 -11.85 -15.91 37.90
CA LYS A 267 -11.81 -17.37 38.08
C LYS A 267 -11.08 -18.10 36.95
N PHE A 268 -11.05 -17.51 35.76
CA PHE A 268 -10.39 -18.05 34.58
C PHE A 268 -9.47 -16.98 34.00
N VAL A 269 -8.18 -17.29 33.94
CA VAL A 269 -7.15 -16.43 33.33
C VAL A 269 -6.52 -17.22 32.20
N HIS A 270 -6.73 -16.76 30.97
CA HIS A 270 -6.03 -17.30 29.81
C HIS A 270 -4.68 -16.60 29.69
N MET A 271 -3.60 -17.37 29.72
CA MET A 271 -2.25 -16.87 29.49
C MET A 271 -1.76 -17.41 28.16
N ASP A 272 -1.50 -16.51 27.21
CA ASP A 272 -0.83 -16.83 25.95
C ASP A 272 0.57 -16.23 25.97
N GLU A 273 1.57 -17.03 25.62
CA GLU A 273 2.96 -16.59 25.60
C GLU A 273 3.20 -15.83 24.29
N THR A 274 3.48 -14.53 24.40
CA THR A 274 3.95 -13.75 23.26
C THR A 274 5.45 -13.54 23.41
N PRO A 275 6.30 -14.26 22.64
CA PRO A 275 7.75 -14.09 22.74
C PRO A 275 8.13 -12.72 22.17
N LEU A 276 8.42 -11.79 23.06
CA LEU A 276 8.94 -10.46 22.73
C LEU A 276 10.40 -10.40 23.17
N ARG A 277 11.27 -9.90 22.28
CA ARG A 277 12.65 -9.63 22.67
C ARG A 277 12.69 -8.34 23.47
N ILE A 278 13.23 -8.41 24.69
CA ILE A 278 13.50 -7.27 25.54
C ILE A 278 15.01 -7.06 25.50
N ASP A 279 15.45 -5.90 25.01
CA ASP A 279 16.87 -5.55 24.86
C ASP A 279 17.72 -6.59 24.10
N GLY A 280 17.11 -7.26 23.13
CA GLY A 280 17.77 -8.28 22.30
C GLY A 280 17.92 -9.66 22.97
N ALA A 281 17.53 -9.80 24.24
CA ALA A 281 17.32 -11.10 24.88
C ALA A 281 15.89 -11.58 24.61
N ASN A 282 15.71 -12.90 24.48
CA ASN A 282 14.35 -13.46 24.47
C ASN A 282 13.75 -13.24 25.87
N GLY A 283 12.63 -12.51 25.93
CA GLY A 283 11.80 -12.37 27.12
C GLY A 283 10.76 -13.47 27.22
#